data_AF-A0AAN0MNN6-F1
#
_entry.id   AF-A0AAN0MNN6-F1
#
_cell.length_a   1.000
_cell.length_b   1.000
_cell.length_c   1.000
_cell.angle_alpha   90.00
_cell.angle_beta   90.00
_cell.angle_gamma   90.00
#
_symmetry.space_group_name_H-M   'P 1'
#
loop_
_entity.id
_entity.type
_entity.pdbx_description
1 polymer ?
#
loop_
_entity_poly.entity_id
_entity_poly.type
_entity_poly.pdbx_seq_one_letter_code
_entity_poly.pdbx_strand_id
1 'polypeptide(L)'
;MREGLEKLLAKGQDSAVLRFGLGQACLKEEDYAAAALHLAQAVKQNPQYSAAWKLLGKAQLESGAADARTQAQASWQQGLQVAEQHGDTQTVKEITVFLKRLHKAAGGAA
;
A
#
# COMPACT_ATOMS: atom_id res chain seq x y z
N MET A 1 13.45 4.39 -13.34
CA MET A 1 11.97 4.31 -13.44
C MET A 1 11.29 5.40 -12.59
N ARG A 2 11.72 5.60 -11.34
CA ARG A 2 11.19 6.65 -10.43
C ARG A 2 11.31 8.07 -10.98
N GLU A 3 12.49 8.48 -11.44
CA GLU A 3 12.73 9.84 -11.96
C GLU A 3 11.80 10.26 -13.11
N GLY A 4 11.40 9.31 -13.97
CA GLY A 4 10.47 9.58 -15.07
C GLY A 4 9.07 9.90 -14.58
N LEU A 5 8.60 9.18 -13.56
CA LEU A 5 7.31 9.40 -12.93
C LEU A 5 7.31 10.69 -12.10
N GLU A 6 8.41 11.00 -11.41
CA GLU A 6 8.56 12.27 -10.67
C GLU A 6 8.54 13.48 -11.60
N LYS A 7 9.14 13.37 -12.79
CA LYS A 7 9.05 14.42 -13.83
C LYS A 7 7.63 14.64 -14.32
N LEU A 8 6.81 13.59 -14.43
CA LEU A 8 5.39 13.74 -14.79
C LEU A 8 4.59 14.38 -13.66
N LEU A 9 4.89 14.01 -12.40
CA LEU A 9 4.30 14.65 -11.22
C LEU A 9 4.63 16.15 -11.17
N ALA A 10 5.90 16.51 -11.41
CA ALA A 10 6.36 17.90 -11.46
C ALA A 10 5.75 18.70 -12.62
N LYS A 11 5.37 18.02 -13.71
CA LYS A 11 4.62 18.62 -14.84
C LYS A 11 3.12 18.76 -14.54
N GLY A 12 2.67 18.44 -13.34
CA GLY A 12 1.28 18.60 -12.89
C GLY A 12 0.37 17.40 -13.16
N GLN A 13 0.89 16.28 -13.66
CA GLN A 13 0.12 15.04 -13.77
C GLN A 13 0.09 14.32 -12.43
N ASP A 14 -0.64 14.86 -11.46
CA ASP A 14 -0.86 14.17 -10.19
C ASP A 14 -2.10 13.25 -10.26
N SER A 15 -1.87 11.98 -10.57
CA SER A 15 -2.92 10.96 -10.67
C SER A 15 -2.65 9.75 -9.80
N ALA A 16 -3.71 9.07 -9.36
CA ALA A 16 -3.61 7.89 -8.49
C ALA A 16 -2.72 6.80 -9.08
N VAL A 17 -2.82 6.59 -10.40
CA VAL A 17 -2.00 5.63 -11.15
C VAL A 17 -0.52 6.03 -11.16
N LEU A 18 -0.21 7.33 -11.33
CA LEU A 18 1.17 7.81 -11.30
C LEU A 18 1.78 7.62 -9.91
N ARG A 19 1.05 8.01 -8.86
CA ARG A 19 1.48 7.83 -7.47
C ARG A 19 1.62 6.38 -7.08
N PHE A 20 0.76 5.51 -7.59
CA PHE A 20 0.90 4.06 -7.44
C PHE A 20 2.17 3.54 -8.10
N GLY A 21 2.50 4.01 -9.30
CA GLY A 21 3.75 3.69 -9.98
C GLY A 21 4.98 4.17 -9.21
N LEU A 22 4.95 5.38 -8.64
CA LEU A 22 6.00 5.91 -7.78
C LEU A 22 6.18 5.05 -6.54
N GLY A 23 5.08 4.71 -5.86
CA GLY A 23 5.10 3.82 -4.70
C GLY A 23 5.71 2.46 -4.99
N GLN A 24 5.37 1.86 -6.13
CA GLN A 24 6.00 0.62 -6.59
C GLN A 24 7.49 0.76 -6.89
N ALA A 25 7.90 1.89 -7.48
CA ALA A 25 9.31 2.16 -7.73
C ALA A 25 10.08 2.26 -6.41
N CYS A 26 9.57 3.01 -5.43
CA CYS A 26 10.14 3.10 -4.10
C CYS A 26 10.20 1.74 -3.39
N LEU A 27 9.16 0.90 -3.51
CA LEU A 27 9.19 -0.47 -2.99
C LEU A 27 10.31 -1.33 -3.59
N LYS A 28 10.63 -1.14 -4.87
CA LYS A 28 11.75 -1.85 -5.53
C LYS A 28 13.11 -1.32 -5.08
N GLU A 29 13.16 -0.07 -4.64
CA GLU A 29 14.34 0.57 -4.06
C GLU A 29 14.47 0.33 -2.55
N GLU A 30 13.58 -0.49 -1.96
CA GLU A 30 13.50 -0.76 -0.52
C GLU A 30 13.24 0.52 0.32
N ASP A 31 12.80 1.60 -0.33
CA ASP A 31 12.41 2.86 0.29
C ASP A 31 10.94 2.78 0.72
N TYR A 32 10.70 2.00 1.76
CA TYR A 32 9.36 1.72 2.27
C TYR A 32 8.64 2.96 2.79
N ALA A 33 9.39 3.92 3.35
CA ALA A 33 8.84 5.18 3.86
C ALA A 33 8.29 6.04 2.72
N ALA A 34 9.08 6.27 1.66
CA ALA A 34 8.61 7.01 0.48
C ALA A 34 7.49 6.25 -0.24
N ALA A 35 7.59 4.92 -0.32
CA ALA A 35 6.54 4.08 -0.91
C ALA A 35 5.20 4.28 -0.20
N ALA A 36 5.18 4.23 1.13
CA ALA A 36 3.97 4.43 1.92
C ALA A 36 3.35 5.81 1.67
N LEU A 37 4.16 6.87 1.59
CA LEU A 37 3.67 8.22 1.29
C LEU A 37 3.03 8.33 -0.10
N HIS A 38 3.68 7.80 -1.13
CA HIS A 38 3.13 7.83 -2.49
C HIS A 38 1.85 7.00 -2.62
N LEU A 39 1.84 5.78 -2.04
CA LEU A 39 0.68 4.90 -2.06
C LEU A 39 -0.48 5.46 -1.24
N ALA A 40 -0.21 6.12 -0.11
CA ALA A 40 -1.23 6.78 0.71
C ALA A 40 -1.96 7.87 -0.08
N GLN A 41 -1.24 8.66 -0.87
CA GLN A 41 -1.91 9.63 -1.72
C GLN A 41 -2.63 8.96 -2.91
N ALA A 42 -2.09 7.87 -3.47
CA ALA A 42 -2.77 7.13 -4.53
C ALA A 42 -4.17 6.66 -4.09
N VAL A 43 -4.27 6.09 -2.88
CA VAL A 43 -5.57 5.66 -2.31
C VAL A 43 -6.43 6.84 -1.85
N LYS A 44 -5.84 7.98 -1.49
CA LYS A 44 -6.59 9.20 -1.19
C LYS A 44 -7.28 9.79 -2.42
N GLN A 45 -6.62 9.69 -3.58
CA GLN A 45 -7.18 10.14 -4.86
C GLN A 45 -8.17 9.12 -5.44
N ASN A 46 -7.84 7.82 -5.33
CA ASN A 46 -8.72 6.73 -5.75
C ASN A 46 -8.87 5.70 -4.62
N PRO A 47 -9.87 5.87 -3.74
CA PRO A 47 -10.10 4.94 -2.63
C PRO A 47 -10.54 3.55 -3.10
N GLN A 48 -10.99 3.41 -4.35
CA GLN A 48 -11.39 2.14 -4.94
C GLN A 48 -10.21 1.33 -5.51
N TYR A 49 -8.98 1.80 -5.33
CA TYR A 49 -7.81 1.12 -5.88
C TYR A 49 -7.28 0.02 -4.94
N SER A 50 -7.91 -1.16 -4.99
CA SER A 50 -7.57 -2.33 -4.16
C SER A 50 -6.07 -2.69 -4.16
N ALA A 51 -5.42 -2.65 -5.33
CA ALA A 51 -3.99 -2.93 -5.46
C ALA A 51 -3.10 -1.92 -4.73
N ALA A 52 -3.49 -0.63 -4.72
CA ALA A 52 -2.74 0.41 -4.01
C ALA A 52 -2.84 0.22 -2.49
N TRP A 53 -4.01 -0.15 -1.96
CA TRP A 53 -4.19 -0.51 -0.55
C TRP A 53 -3.33 -1.70 -0.13
N LYS A 54 -3.26 -2.75 -0.97
CA LYS A 54 -2.41 -3.92 -0.74
C LYS A 54 -0.95 -3.52 -0.55
N LEU A 55 -0.41 -2.74 -1.49
CA LEU A 55 0.98 -2.30 -1.46
C LEU A 55 1.23 -1.31 -0.33
N LEU A 56 0.27 -0.43 -0.02
CA LEU A 56 0.39 0.54 1.07
C LEU A 56 0.61 -0.16 2.41
N GLY A 57 -0.20 -1.17 2.73
CA GLY A 57 -0.04 -1.91 3.98
C GLY A 57 1.31 -2.67 4.04
N LYS A 58 1.81 -3.18 2.91
CA LYS A 58 3.14 -3.79 2.85
C LYS A 58 4.25 -2.77 3.10
N ALA A 59 4.20 -1.62 2.43
CA ALA A 59 5.15 -0.53 2.61
C ALA A 59 5.16 -0.03 4.06
N GLN A 60 3.98 0.17 4.66
CA GLN A 60 3.84 0.59 6.05
C GLN A 60 4.44 -0.44 7.00
N LEU A 61 4.18 -1.73 6.78
CA LEU A 61 4.73 -2.79 7.63
C LEU A 61 6.26 -2.87 7.54
N GLU A 62 6.81 -2.82 6.32
CA GLU A 62 8.27 -2.91 6.10
C GLU A 62 9.01 -1.62 6.45
N SER A 63 8.31 -0.48 6.52
CA SER A 63 8.86 0.78 7.03
C SER A 63 9.31 0.69 8.49
N GLY A 64 8.82 -0.27 9.28
CA GLY A 64 9.29 -0.52 10.65
C GLY A 64 8.97 0.60 11.66
N ALA A 65 8.14 1.58 11.31
CA ALA A 65 7.66 2.60 12.24
C ALA A 65 6.92 1.98 13.43
N ALA A 66 6.89 2.66 14.59
CA ALA A 66 6.20 2.17 15.78
C ALA A 66 4.71 1.83 15.51
N ASP A 67 4.05 2.66 14.72
CA ASP A 67 2.65 2.49 14.29
C ASP A 67 2.49 1.70 12.98
N ALA A 68 3.57 1.17 12.40
CA ALA A 68 3.58 0.46 11.12
C ALA A 68 2.53 -0.65 11.08
N ARG A 69 2.44 -1.44 12.15
CA ARG A 69 1.49 -2.55 12.26
C ARG A 69 0.05 -2.06 12.23
N THR A 70 -0.30 -1.07 13.04
CA THR A 70 -1.66 -0.51 13.11
C THR A 70 -2.06 0.11 11.78
N GLN A 71 -1.15 0.88 11.17
CA GLN A 71 -1.37 1.50 9.87
C GLN A 71 -1.54 0.45 8.76
N ALA A 72 -0.67 -0.55 8.72
CA ALA A 72 -0.74 -1.63 7.74
C ALA A 72 -2.05 -2.41 7.86
N GLN A 73 -2.48 -2.70 9.10
CA GLN A 73 -3.76 -3.37 9.35
C GLN A 73 -4.93 -2.55 8.80
N ALA A 74 -4.99 -1.25 9.12
CA ALA A 74 -6.06 -0.38 8.64
C ALA A 74 -6.11 -0.30 7.10
N SER A 75 -4.94 -0.14 6.46
CA SER A 75 -4.82 -0.11 5.00
C SER A 75 -5.28 -1.42 4.35
N TRP A 76 -4.90 -2.57 4.93
CA TRP A 76 -5.31 -3.87 4.45
C TRP A 76 -6.80 -4.14 4.68
N GLN A 77 -7.37 -3.73 5.81
CA GLN A 77 -8.82 -3.84 6.04
C GLN A 77 -9.61 -3.04 5.00
N GLN A 78 -9.19 -1.82 4.67
CA GLN A 78 -9.82 -1.02 3.62
C GLN A 78 -9.64 -1.66 2.24
N GLY A 79 -8.43 -2.10 1.91
CA GLY A 79 -8.15 -2.78 0.65
C GLY A 79 -8.95 -4.07 0.47
N LEU A 80 -9.20 -4.81 1.55
CA LEU A 80 -10.04 -6.00 1.55
C LEU A 80 -11.47 -5.65 1.17
N GLN A 81 -12.08 -4.68 1.86
CA GLN A 81 -13.46 -4.26 1.57
C GLN A 81 -13.62 -3.79 0.12
N VAL A 82 -12.67 -3.00 -0.37
CA VAL A 82 -12.67 -2.52 -1.76
C VAL A 82 -12.53 -3.68 -2.75
N ALA A 83 -11.60 -4.59 -2.49
CA ALA A 83 -11.38 -5.77 -3.33
C ALA A 83 -12.61 -6.69 -3.36
N GLU A 84 -13.28 -6.89 -2.22
CA GLU A 84 -14.53 -7.64 -2.13
C GLU A 84 -15.65 -6.98 -2.93
N GLN A 85 -15.80 -5.66 -2.82
CA GLN A 85 -16.79 -4.89 -3.59
C GLN A 85 -16.53 -4.95 -5.10
N HIS A 86 -15.26 -4.96 -5.51
CA HIS A 86 -14.87 -5.01 -6.93
C HIS A 86 -14.81 -6.45 -7.49
N GLY A 87 -14.98 -7.47 -6.64
CA GLY A 87 -14.81 -8.87 -7.04
C GLY A 87 -13.36 -9.27 -7.31
N ASP A 88 -12.38 -8.49 -6.84
CA ASP A 88 -10.94 -8.75 -7.00
C ASP A 88 -10.47 -9.83 -6.01
N THR A 89 -10.86 -11.06 -6.31
CA THR A 89 -10.60 -12.24 -5.47
C THR A 89 -9.10 -12.49 -5.25
N GLN A 90 -8.22 -12.03 -6.14
CA GLN A 90 -6.78 -12.15 -5.95
C GLN A 90 -6.31 -11.24 -4.80
N THR A 91 -6.67 -9.96 -4.84
CA THR A 91 -6.29 -9.02 -3.78
C THR A 91 -6.92 -9.40 -2.45
N VAL A 92 -8.17 -9.87 -2.43
CA VAL A 92 -8.83 -10.39 -1.22
C VAL A 92 -8.00 -11.49 -0.56
N LYS A 93 -7.56 -12.50 -1.33
CA LYS A 93 -6.76 -13.62 -0.82
C LYS A 93 -5.41 -13.15 -0.29
N GLU A 94 -4.69 -12.32 -1.04
CA GLU A 94 -3.39 -11.79 -0.64
C GLU A 94 -3.47 -10.98 0.65
N ILE A 95 -4.40 -10.03 0.72
CA ILE A 95 -4.62 -9.17 1.90
C ILE A 95 -5.00 -10.01 3.12
N THR A 96 -5.88 -10.99 2.96
CA THR A 96 -6.29 -11.90 4.05
C THR A 96 -5.09 -12.65 4.64
N VAL A 97 -4.18 -13.13 3.78
CA VAL A 97 -2.93 -13.78 4.23
C VAL A 97 -2.04 -12.81 4.99
N PHE A 98 -1.91 -11.57 4.51
CA PHE A 98 -1.11 -10.55 5.19
C PHE A 98 -1.65 -10.18 6.56
N LEU A 99 -2.96 -9.95 6.69
CA LEU A 99 -3.63 -9.70 7.98
C LEU A 99 -3.43 -10.87 8.95
N LYS A 100 -3.59 -12.11 8.47
CA LYS A 100 -3.38 -13.31 9.29
C LYS A 100 -1.94 -13.42 9.78
N ARG A 101 -0.96 -13.11 8.93
CA ARG A 101 0.47 -13.08 9.30
C ARG A 101 0.76 -11.97 10.31
N LEU A 102 0.16 -10.79 10.13
CA LEU A 102 0.29 -9.65 11.04
C LEU A 102 -0.20 -9.99 12.45
N HIS A 103 -1.39 -10.61 12.55
CA HIS A 103 -1.96 -11.06 13.83
C HIS A 103 -1.12 -12.18 14.46
N LYS A 104 -0.62 -13.13 13.66
CA LYS A 104 0.26 -14.19 14.18
C LYS A 104 1.58 -13.62 14.74
N ALA A 105 2.18 -12.65 14.06
CA ALA A 105 3.39 -11.97 14.53
C ALA A 105 3.13 -11.10 15.78
N ALA A 106 1.87 -10.74 16.07
CA ALA A 106 1.49 -10.06 17.31
C ALA A 106 1.28 -11.04 18.48
N GLY A 107 0.76 -12.24 18.21
CA GLY A 107 0.49 -13.27 19.23
C GLY A 107 1.65 -14.21 19.56
N GLY A 108 2.76 -14.16 18.81
CA GLY A 108 3.94 -15.01 19.02
C GLY A 108 5.03 -14.42 19.92
N ALA A 109 4.76 -13.30 20.59
CA ALA A 109 5.70 -12.65 21.51
C ALA A 109 5.38 -12.96 22.99
N ALA A 110 4.91 -14.17 23.28
CA ALA A 110 4.66 -14.67 24.63
C ALA A 110 5.54 -15.88 24.92
#